data_AF-A0A3M7AFY7-F1
#
_entry.id   AF-A0A3M7AFY7-F1
#
_cell.length_a   1.000
_cell.length_b   1.000
_cell.length_c   1.000
_cell.angle_alpha   90.00
_cell.angle_beta   90.00
_cell.angle_gamma   90.00
#
_symmetry.space_group_name_H-M   'P 1'
#
loop_
_entity.id
_entity.type
_entity.pdbx_description
1 polymer ?
#
loop_
_entity_poly.entity_id
_entity_poly.type
_entity_poly.pdbx_seq_one_letter_code
_entity_poly.pdbx_strand_id
1 'polypeptide(L)'
;MSYYNIQDPDEAMGMYQRAMMARGGRPRRFDEYYRCYPIAMMPGPERESANHGGKIFLPASALDKLTQLHITYPMLFELINGAKSKSTHAGVLEFTAEEGRCYLPFWLMQTLLLEPGDLLQTKSTDLPPGQFIKLQPQNTNFLEISDPKAVLETAFRNFSCLTVGDVFTFSYNDDVYEIAVLEVKPDRERHAISVQETDLEVDFAPPVGYQEPSKTSGTSTPRSIGSAMAGKGGMMHTEGSMAQAINYSAIAPNSNAAAVGHAKATSAFTGSG
;
A
#
# COMPACT_ATOMS: atom_id res chain seq x y z
N MET A 1 32.68 21.41 58.71
CA MET A 1 31.32 21.23 59.27
C MET A 1 30.51 22.50 59.02
N SER A 2 29.79 22.57 57.91
CA SER A 2 28.82 23.63 57.62
C SER A 2 27.43 23.00 57.69
N TYR A 3 26.78 23.19 58.83
CA TYR A 3 25.43 22.71 59.09
C TYR A 3 24.44 23.54 58.27
N TYR A 4 23.79 22.91 57.27
CA TYR A 4 22.64 23.50 56.60
C TYR A 4 21.46 23.47 57.57
N ASN A 5 21.05 24.63 58.05
CA ASN A 5 19.80 24.83 58.78
C ASN A 5 18.62 24.66 57.82
N ILE A 6 17.94 23.52 57.91
CA ILE A 6 16.63 23.29 57.30
C ILE A 6 15.62 23.82 58.32
N GLN A 7 15.22 25.09 58.21
CA GLN A 7 14.26 25.72 59.13
C GLN A 7 13.00 26.27 58.47
N ASP A 8 12.84 26.08 57.15
CA ASP A 8 11.62 26.50 56.44
C ASP A 8 10.80 25.28 55.97
N PRO A 9 9.65 24.98 56.62
CA PRO A 9 8.79 23.86 56.24
C PRO A 9 8.17 24.00 54.83
N ASP A 10 8.12 25.21 54.28
CA ASP A 10 7.62 25.49 52.93
C ASP A 10 8.60 25.04 51.81
N GLU A 11 9.92 25.11 52.04
CA GLU A 11 10.91 24.61 51.06
C GLU A 11 10.97 23.07 51.04
N ALA A 12 10.80 22.43 52.20
CA ALA A 12 10.69 20.98 52.31
C ALA A 12 9.43 20.47 51.57
N MET A 13 8.31 21.19 51.68
CA MET A 13 7.07 20.92 50.93
C MET A 13 7.24 21.18 49.43
N GLY A 14 7.94 22.24 49.02
CA GLY A 14 8.22 22.53 47.61
C GLY A 14 9.13 21.49 46.95
N MET A 15 10.14 20.98 47.67
CA MET A 15 10.98 19.84 47.25
C MET A 15 10.18 18.54 47.18
N TYR A 16 9.29 18.27 48.14
CA TYR A 16 8.41 17.10 48.14
C TYR A 16 7.39 17.16 46.99
N GLN A 17 6.84 18.34 46.70
CA GLN A 17 5.89 18.57 45.62
C GLN A 17 6.58 18.45 44.25
N ARG A 18 7.82 18.94 44.11
CA ARG A 18 8.67 18.68 42.92
C ARG A 18 9.11 17.23 42.80
N ALA A 19 9.40 16.53 43.90
CA ALA A 19 9.74 15.10 43.89
C ALA A 19 8.52 14.22 43.57
N MET A 20 7.32 14.63 43.99
CA MET A 20 6.04 13.99 43.63
C MET A 20 5.65 14.28 42.17
N MET A 21 5.98 15.46 41.64
CA MET A 21 5.80 15.77 40.21
C MET A 21 6.88 15.18 39.30
N ALA A 22 8.10 14.94 39.81
CA ALA A 22 9.17 14.20 39.12
C ALA A 22 8.95 12.67 39.17
N ARG A 23 8.18 12.20 40.15
CA ARG A 23 7.48 10.91 40.12
C ARG A 23 6.14 11.04 39.39
N GLY A 24 6.12 11.75 38.27
CA GLY A 24 5.17 11.46 37.21
C GLY A 24 5.30 9.97 36.92
N GLY A 25 4.41 9.17 37.53
CA GLY A 25 4.39 7.74 37.34
C GLY A 25 4.43 7.52 35.85
N ARG A 26 5.43 6.74 35.39
CA ARG A 26 5.49 6.32 33.99
C ARG A 26 4.06 5.94 33.59
N PRO A 27 3.55 6.45 32.46
CA PRO A 27 2.20 6.13 32.04
C PRO A 27 2.03 4.62 32.20
N ARG A 28 0.96 4.21 32.89
CA ARG A 28 0.62 2.81 33.16
C ARG A 28 0.32 2.11 31.84
N ARG A 29 1.35 1.93 31.03
CA ARG A 29 1.35 1.27 29.76
C ARG A 29 2.03 -0.06 29.98
N PHE A 30 1.47 -1.06 29.36
CA PHE A 30 2.12 -2.35 29.23
C PHE A 30 3.39 -2.14 28.42
N ASP A 31 4.54 -2.55 28.95
CA ASP A 31 5.84 -2.48 28.28
C ASP A 31 6.66 -3.69 28.72
N GLU A 32 6.65 -4.73 27.88
CA GLU A 32 7.26 -6.01 28.19
C GLU A 32 8.06 -6.55 27.02
N TYR A 33 9.02 -7.40 27.35
CA TYR A 33 9.87 -8.05 26.38
C TYR A 33 9.50 -9.52 26.26
N TYR A 34 9.28 -9.97 25.04
CA TYR A 34 8.93 -11.34 24.70
C TYR A 34 9.89 -11.92 23.68
N ARG A 35 10.08 -13.24 23.69
CA ARG A 35 10.81 -13.92 22.62
C ARG A 35 9.86 -14.22 21.47
N CYS A 36 10.15 -13.70 20.29
CA CYS A 36 9.30 -13.91 19.12
C CYS A 36 9.60 -15.23 18.42
N TYR A 37 8.54 -15.96 18.09
CA TYR A 37 8.60 -17.19 17.30
C TYR A 37 7.59 -17.12 16.15
N PRO A 38 7.86 -17.79 15.01
CA PRO A 38 6.88 -17.94 13.94
C PRO A 38 5.65 -18.73 14.43
N ILE A 39 4.45 -18.35 14.00
CA ILE A 39 3.20 -19.10 14.30
C ILE A 39 3.30 -20.57 13.88
N ALA A 40 4.05 -20.89 12.82
CA ALA A 40 4.29 -22.27 12.37
C ALA A 40 4.97 -23.17 13.42
N MET A 41 5.65 -22.59 14.42
CA MET A 41 6.26 -23.34 15.52
C MET A 41 5.36 -23.49 16.75
N MET A 42 4.15 -22.91 16.71
CA MET A 42 3.22 -22.98 17.82
C MET A 42 2.64 -24.40 17.95
N PRO A 43 2.64 -25.01 19.15
CA PRO A 43 2.02 -26.31 19.36
C PRO A 43 0.49 -26.17 19.25
N GLY A 44 -0.11 -26.77 18.23
CA GLY A 44 -1.56 -26.73 18.04
C GLY A 44 -2.02 -27.06 16.63
N PRO A 45 -3.33 -26.98 16.36
CA PRO A 45 -3.85 -27.09 15.00
C PRO A 45 -3.32 -25.93 14.16
N GLU A 46 -2.77 -26.24 12.99
CA GLU A 46 -2.21 -25.26 12.08
C GLU A 46 -3.34 -24.36 11.56
N ARG A 47 -3.26 -23.06 11.88
CA ARG A 47 -4.22 -22.05 11.44
C ARG A 47 -3.56 -21.23 10.33
N GLU A 48 -3.66 -21.68 9.09
CA GLU A 48 -3.08 -20.95 7.93
C GLU A 48 -3.59 -19.51 7.84
N SER A 49 -4.86 -19.28 8.20
CA SER A 49 -5.45 -17.94 8.27
C SER A 49 -4.78 -17.02 9.30
N ALA A 50 -4.15 -17.57 10.34
CA ALA A 50 -3.38 -16.81 11.32
C ALA A 50 -2.01 -16.40 10.79
N ASN A 51 -1.40 -17.19 9.90
CA ASN A 51 -0.10 -16.86 9.28
C ASN A 51 -0.17 -15.61 8.39
N HIS A 52 -1.33 -15.37 7.78
CA HIS A 52 -1.60 -14.23 6.90
C HIS A 52 -2.43 -13.11 7.57
N GLY A 53 -2.65 -13.19 8.88
CA GLY A 53 -3.36 -12.17 9.65
C GLY A 53 -2.44 -11.13 10.26
N GLY A 54 -3.01 -10.06 10.82
CA GLY A 54 -2.30 -9.03 11.60
C GLY A 54 -2.48 -9.16 13.10
N LYS A 55 -2.71 -10.39 13.57
CA LYS A 55 -2.94 -10.68 14.97
C LYS A 55 -1.87 -11.61 15.52
N ILE A 56 -1.45 -11.32 16.74
CA ILE A 56 -0.36 -12.02 17.43
C ILE A 56 -0.91 -12.85 18.59
N PHE A 57 -0.13 -13.84 19.03
CA PHE A 57 -0.42 -14.60 20.24
C PHE A 57 0.49 -14.15 21.36
N LEU A 58 -0.12 -13.84 22.51
CA LEU A 58 0.56 -13.42 23.73
C LEU A 58 0.35 -14.44 24.85
N PRO A 59 1.17 -14.42 25.91
CA PRO A 59 0.96 -15.31 27.06
C PRO A 59 -0.19 -14.83 27.94
N ALA A 60 -0.81 -15.75 28.69
CA ALA A 60 -1.88 -15.42 29.65
C ALA A 60 -1.45 -14.38 30.70
N SER A 61 -0.17 -14.40 31.10
CA SER A 61 0.40 -13.41 32.01
C SER A 61 0.38 -11.97 31.46
N ALA A 62 0.37 -11.80 30.13
CA ALA A 62 0.15 -10.50 29.50
C ALA A 62 -1.28 -10.01 29.75
N LEU A 63 -2.28 -10.88 29.56
CA LEU A 63 -3.69 -10.55 29.77
C LEU A 63 -3.95 -10.08 31.21
N ASP A 64 -3.43 -10.79 32.20
CA ASP A 64 -3.60 -10.42 33.62
C ASP A 64 -3.08 -9.02 33.90
N LYS A 65 -1.95 -8.63 33.30
CA LYS A 65 -1.41 -7.29 33.45
C LYS A 65 -2.22 -6.25 32.69
N LEU A 66 -2.70 -6.57 31.48
CA LEU A 66 -3.54 -5.68 30.69
C LEU A 66 -4.87 -5.37 31.40
N THR A 67 -5.47 -6.38 32.06
CA THR A 67 -6.70 -6.19 32.85
C THR A 67 -6.45 -5.34 34.10
N GLN A 68 -5.31 -5.52 34.79
CA GLN A 68 -4.90 -4.65 35.90
C GLN A 68 -4.67 -3.20 35.47
N LEU A 69 -4.23 -2.99 34.23
CA LEU A 69 -4.04 -1.67 33.63
C LEU A 69 -5.35 -1.06 33.08
N HIS A 70 -6.47 -1.78 33.17
CA HIS A 70 -7.78 -1.38 32.63
C HIS A 70 -7.75 -1.00 31.14
N ILE A 71 -6.93 -1.70 30.35
CA ILE A 71 -6.90 -1.50 28.90
C ILE A 71 -8.20 -2.07 28.31
N THR A 72 -8.96 -1.19 27.67
CA THR A 72 -10.24 -1.55 27.05
C THR A 72 -10.00 -2.09 25.65
N TYR A 73 -10.91 -2.93 25.16
CA TYR A 73 -10.88 -3.38 23.77
C TYR A 73 -11.10 -2.19 22.81
N PRO A 74 -10.42 -2.13 21.64
CA PRO A 74 -9.47 -3.10 21.09
C PRO A 74 -8.06 -2.99 21.68
N MET A 75 -7.45 -4.14 22.00
CA MET A 75 -6.09 -4.20 22.55
C MET A 75 -5.06 -4.18 21.42
N LEU A 76 -4.46 -3.02 21.21
CA LEU A 76 -3.43 -2.81 20.19
C LEU A 76 -2.04 -2.68 20.83
N PHE A 77 -1.05 -3.22 20.13
CA PHE A 77 0.32 -3.25 20.59
C PHE A 77 1.25 -2.64 19.56
N GLU A 78 2.21 -1.88 20.07
CA GLU A 78 3.38 -1.44 19.34
C GLU A 78 4.50 -2.45 19.59
N LEU A 79 4.97 -3.08 18.52
CA LEU A 79 6.05 -4.04 18.50
C LEU A 79 7.32 -3.33 18.06
N ILE A 80 8.32 -3.26 18.94
CA ILE A 80 9.57 -2.54 18.70
C ILE A 80 10.72 -3.53 18.72
N ASN A 81 11.40 -3.66 17.58
CA ASN A 81 12.66 -4.36 17.47
C ASN A 81 13.81 -3.41 17.83
N GLY A 82 14.36 -3.57 19.04
CA GLY A 82 15.50 -2.77 19.50
C GLY A 82 16.79 -2.99 18.71
N ALA A 83 16.97 -4.16 18.07
CA ALA A 83 18.18 -4.47 17.31
C ALA A 83 18.24 -3.78 15.94
N LYS A 84 17.08 -3.62 15.30
CA LYS A 84 16.97 -3.02 13.95
C LYS A 84 16.33 -1.64 13.95
N SER A 85 15.95 -1.11 15.13
CA SER A 85 15.23 0.16 15.29
C SER A 85 13.98 0.26 14.41
N LYS A 86 13.30 -0.87 14.20
CA LYS A 86 12.03 -0.94 13.48
C LYS A 86 10.88 -1.11 14.47
N SER A 87 9.77 -0.47 14.18
CA SER A 87 8.54 -0.58 14.96
C SER A 87 7.35 -0.82 14.03
N THR A 88 6.45 -1.69 14.43
CA THR A 88 5.18 -1.96 13.75
C THR A 88 4.06 -2.07 14.79
N HIS A 89 2.82 -2.06 14.35
CA HIS A 89 1.66 -2.18 15.21
C HIS A 89 0.89 -3.45 14.86
N ALA A 90 0.48 -4.18 15.88
CA ALA A 90 -0.30 -5.40 15.70
C ALA A 90 -1.38 -5.53 16.79
N GLY A 91 -2.46 -6.23 16.46
CA GLY A 91 -3.48 -6.62 17.43
C GLY A 91 -3.16 -7.95 18.07
N VAL A 92 -3.82 -8.29 19.17
CA VAL A 92 -3.79 -9.63 19.76
C VAL A 92 -4.98 -10.45 19.29
N LEU A 93 -4.75 -11.73 18.97
CA LEU A 93 -5.84 -12.68 18.69
C LEU A 93 -6.29 -13.37 19.98
N GLU A 94 -5.35 -14.08 20.61
CA GLU A 94 -5.60 -14.96 21.75
C GLU A 94 -4.38 -14.94 22.70
N PHE A 95 -4.65 -15.22 23.97
CA PHE A 95 -3.62 -15.29 25.01
C PHE A 95 -3.26 -16.75 25.35
N THR A 96 -2.85 -17.50 24.33
CA THR A 96 -2.56 -18.95 24.41
C THR A 96 -1.08 -19.28 24.32
N ALA A 97 -0.20 -18.28 24.17
CA ALA A 97 1.24 -18.51 24.07
C ALA A 97 1.85 -18.95 25.42
N GLU A 98 2.96 -19.67 25.35
CA GLU A 98 3.75 -20.02 26.53
C GLU A 98 4.37 -18.77 27.18
N GLU A 99 4.59 -18.83 28.49
CA GLU A 99 5.15 -17.70 29.24
C GLU A 99 6.51 -17.26 28.69
N GLY A 100 6.65 -15.96 28.45
CA GLY A 100 7.87 -15.36 27.90
C GLY A 100 8.05 -15.55 26.38
N ARG A 101 7.10 -16.16 25.69
CA ARG A 101 7.09 -16.33 24.22
C ARG A 101 5.92 -15.57 23.60
N CYS A 102 6.13 -15.01 22.41
CA CYS A 102 5.08 -14.47 21.57
C CYS A 102 5.16 -15.09 20.17
N TYR A 103 4.00 -15.35 19.56
CA TYR A 103 3.94 -15.87 18.19
C TYR A 103 3.46 -14.80 17.24
N LEU A 104 4.23 -14.63 16.16
CA LEU A 104 3.99 -13.61 15.14
C LEU A 104 3.77 -14.26 13.76
N PRO A 105 2.88 -13.69 12.94
CA PRO A 105 2.81 -13.95 11.51
C PRO A 105 4.17 -13.79 10.82
N PHE A 106 4.42 -14.59 9.80
CA PHE A 106 5.71 -14.61 9.10
C PHE A 106 6.04 -13.25 8.47
N TRP A 107 5.06 -12.58 7.85
CA TRP A 107 5.25 -11.26 7.25
C TRP A 107 5.62 -10.17 8.27
N LEU A 108 5.11 -10.26 9.52
CA LEU A 108 5.50 -9.34 10.60
C LEU A 108 6.95 -9.54 11.00
N MET A 109 7.39 -10.81 11.07
CA MET A 109 8.80 -11.13 11.34
C MET A 109 9.71 -10.62 10.23
N GLN A 110 9.32 -10.77 8.96
CA GLN A 110 10.06 -10.23 7.83
C GLN A 110 10.12 -8.70 7.85
N THR A 111 8.99 -8.03 8.12
CA THR A 111 8.91 -6.56 8.19
C THR A 111 9.84 -6.01 9.28
N LEU A 112 9.82 -6.62 10.46
CA LEU A 112 10.67 -6.27 11.60
C LEU A 112 12.11 -6.81 11.50
N LEU A 113 12.42 -7.66 10.50
CA LEU A 113 13.70 -8.35 10.35
C LEU A 113 14.12 -9.12 11.61
N LEU A 114 13.18 -9.88 12.17
CA LEU A 114 13.36 -10.69 13.37
C LEU A 114 13.73 -12.13 13.02
N GLU A 115 14.62 -12.71 13.81
CA GLU A 115 14.91 -14.14 13.78
C GLU A 115 14.13 -14.87 14.89
N PRO A 116 13.83 -16.18 14.74
CA PRO A 116 13.19 -16.95 15.78
C PRO A 116 14.01 -16.96 17.08
N GLY A 117 13.40 -16.49 18.17
CA GLY A 117 14.04 -16.36 19.49
C GLY A 117 14.54 -14.95 19.82
N ASP A 118 14.46 -13.99 18.89
CA ASP A 118 14.81 -12.60 19.15
C ASP A 118 13.90 -11.96 20.20
N LEU A 119 14.46 -10.97 20.90
CA LEU A 119 13.76 -10.21 21.92
C LEU A 119 12.98 -9.05 21.27
N LEU A 120 11.66 -9.09 21.41
CA LEU A 120 10.76 -8.07 20.92
C LEU A 120 10.15 -7.29 22.08
N GLN A 121 10.19 -5.97 22.01
CA GLN A 121 9.51 -5.12 22.98
C GLN A 121 8.05 -4.90 22.53
N THR A 122 7.11 -5.26 23.39
CA THR A 122 5.66 -5.11 23.15
C THR A 122 5.12 -4.04 24.10
N LYS A 123 4.62 -2.94 23.53
CA LYS A 123 4.01 -1.84 24.28
C LYS A 123 2.53 -1.72 23.99
N SER A 124 1.69 -1.49 25.00
CA SER A 124 0.28 -1.15 24.76
C SER A 124 0.17 0.26 24.17
N THR A 125 -0.62 0.39 23.11
CA THR A 125 -0.97 1.69 22.55
C THR A 125 -2.41 1.72 22.08
N ASP A 126 -3.01 2.89 22.14
CA ASP A 126 -4.28 3.16 21.48
C ASP A 126 -3.99 3.86 20.15
N LEU A 127 -4.68 3.45 19.09
CA LEU A 127 -4.58 4.05 17.77
C LEU A 127 -5.93 4.68 17.39
N PRO A 128 -5.92 5.83 16.70
CA PRO A 128 -7.16 6.39 16.17
C PRO A 128 -7.74 5.47 15.09
N PRO A 129 -9.08 5.47 14.91
CA PRO A 129 -9.69 4.82 13.76
C PRO A 129 -9.19 5.47 12.47
N GLY A 130 -8.84 4.64 11.50
CA GLY A 130 -8.48 5.11 10.17
C GLY A 130 -9.68 5.71 9.43
N GLN A 131 -9.40 6.53 8.43
CA GLN A 131 -10.39 7.06 7.49
C GLN A 131 -9.99 6.77 6.05
N PHE A 132 -8.69 6.86 5.75
CA PHE A 132 -8.16 6.67 4.40
C PHE A 132 -6.83 5.93 4.46
N ILE A 133 -6.61 5.03 3.52
CA ILE A 133 -5.35 4.32 3.35
C ILE A 133 -4.98 4.23 1.88
N LYS A 134 -3.70 4.50 1.59
CA LYS A 134 -3.12 4.32 0.26
C LYS A 134 -2.24 3.08 0.27
N LEU A 135 -2.60 2.13 -0.58
CA LEU A 135 -1.95 0.83 -0.68
C LEU A 135 -1.20 0.74 -2.00
N GLN A 136 -0.03 0.11 -1.96
CA GLN A 136 0.77 -0.19 -3.13
C GLN A 136 1.00 -1.69 -3.24
N PRO A 137 0.41 -2.36 -4.24
CA PRO A 137 0.73 -3.75 -4.54
C PRO A 137 2.20 -3.87 -4.96
N GLN A 138 2.90 -4.89 -4.46
CA GLN A 138 4.28 -5.15 -4.87
C GLN A 138 4.36 -5.90 -6.21
N ASN A 139 3.37 -6.74 -6.51
CA ASN A 139 3.33 -7.56 -7.71
C ASN A 139 2.16 -7.20 -8.64
N THR A 140 2.35 -7.38 -9.94
CA THR A 140 1.31 -7.18 -10.96
C THR A 140 0.18 -8.19 -10.87
N ASN A 141 0.38 -9.34 -10.21
CA ASN A 141 -0.65 -10.36 -10.01
C ASN A 141 -1.89 -9.79 -9.31
N PHE A 142 -1.73 -8.73 -8.51
CA PHE A 142 -2.86 -8.03 -7.89
C PHE A 142 -3.84 -7.42 -8.91
N LEU A 143 -3.38 -7.11 -10.13
CA LEU A 143 -4.22 -6.61 -11.22
C LEU A 143 -5.12 -7.68 -11.84
N GLU A 144 -4.81 -8.97 -11.63
CA GLU A 144 -5.61 -10.09 -12.12
C GLU A 144 -6.86 -10.34 -11.26
N ILE A 145 -6.93 -9.74 -10.08
CA ILE A 145 -8.07 -9.84 -9.17
C ILE A 145 -9.24 -9.00 -9.73
N SER A 146 -10.38 -9.65 -9.95
CA SER A 146 -11.59 -8.99 -10.43
C SER A 146 -12.09 -7.89 -9.48
N ASP A 147 -12.10 -8.16 -8.17
CA ASP A 147 -12.63 -7.27 -7.13
C ASP A 147 -11.62 -7.05 -5.98
N PRO A 148 -10.57 -6.23 -6.18
CA PRO A 148 -9.53 -6.04 -5.17
C PRO A 148 -10.03 -5.43 -3.86
N LYS A 149 -11.10 -4.62 -3.91
CA LYS A 149 -11.70 -4.00 -2.72
C LYS A 149 -12.34 -5.02 -1.78
N ALA A 150 -13.15 -5.94 -2.32
CA ALA A 150 -13.85 -6.95 -1.50
C ALA A 150 -12.87 -7.95 -0.85
N VAL A 151 -11.81 -8.31 -1.57
CA VAL A 151 -10.74 -9.16 -1.05
C VAL A 151 -10.03 -8.47 0.12
N LEU A 152 -9.72 -7.18 -0.04
CA LEU A 152 -9.10 -6.40 1.04
C LEU A 152 -10.03 -6.17 2.23
N GLU A 153 -11.32 -5.92 2.02
CA GLU A 153 -12.28 -5.86 3.13
C GLU A 153 -12.30 -7.16 3.94
N THR A 154 -12.22 -8.30 3.26
CA THR A 154 -12.14 -9.62 3.90
C THR A 154 -10.81 -9.78 4.64
N ALA A 155 -9.70 -9.38 4.02
CA ALA A 155 -8.37 -9.43 4.63
C ALA A 155 -8.32 -8.55 5.88
N PHE A 156 -8.79 -7.30 5.81
CA PHE A 156 -8.77 -6.33 6.90
C PHE A 156 -9.52 -6.76 8.15
N ARG A 157 -10.49 -7.68 8.07
CA ARG A 157 -11.09 -8.30 9.28
C ARG A 157 -10.06 -9.05 10.14
N ASN A 158 -8.99 -9.53 9.51
CA ASN A 158 -7.90 -10.22 10.18
C ASN A 158 -6.77 -9.28 10.63
N PHE A 159 -6.81 -7.99 10.29
CA PHE A 159 -5.84 -6.98 10.73
C PHE A 159 -6.49 -6.02 11.71
N SER A 160 -5.88 -5.81 12.87
CA SER A 160 -6.37 -4.81 13.83
C SER A 160 -5.76 -3.43 13.58
N CYS A 161 -4.51 -3.40 13.10
CA CYS A 161 -3.71 -2.18 12.94
C CYS A 161 -2.99 -2.23 11.59
N LEU A 162 -2.68 -1.05 11.05
CA LEU A 162 -1.74 -0.88 9.93
C LEU A 162 -0.82 0.29 10.22
N THR A 163 0.48 0.11 9.94
CA THR A 163 1.50 1.17 10.02
C THR A 163 1.94 1.56 8.62
N VAL A 164 2.26 2.83 8.41
CA VAL A 164 2.91 3.30 7.18
C VAL A 164 4.26 2.62 6.99
N GLY A 165 4.52 2.13 5.77
CA GLY A 165 5.75 1.45 5.40
C GLY A 165 5.77 -0.05 5.67
N ASP A 166 4.75 -0.60 6.34
CA ASP A 166 4.63 -2.04 6.54
C ASP A 166 4.21 -2.73 5.24
N VAL A 167 4.82 -3.89 4.98
CA VAL A 167 4.45 -4.77 3.86
C VAL A 167 3.74 -5.98 4.46
N PHE A 168 2.42 -6.00 4.34
CA PHE A 168 1.62 -7.12 4.82
C PHE A 168 1.25 -8.04 3.67
N THR A 169 1.01 -9.30 4.01
CA THR A 169 0.65 -10.34 3.06
C THR A 169 -0.71 -10.91 3.39
N PHE A 170 -1.54 -11.19 2.39
CA PHE A 170 -2.79 -11.94 2.56
C PHE A 170 -2.89 -13.04 1.51
N SER A 171 -3.62 -14.11 1.84
CA SER A 171 -3.89 -15.20 0.92
C SER A 171 -5.24 -15.03 0.22
N TYR A 172 -5.27 -15.26 -1.08
CA TYR A 172 -6.48 -15.26 -1.90
C TYR A 172 -6.35 -16.25 -3.06
N ASN A 173 -7.33 -17.13 -3.25
CA ASN A 173 -7.31 -18.20 -4.26
C ASN A 173 -6.00 -19.01 -4.28
N ASP A 174 -5.51 -19.40 -3.09
CA ASP A 174 -4.27 -20.16 -2.89
C ASP A 174 -2.96 -19.42 -3.23
N ASP A 175 -3.04 -18.16 -3.65
CA ASP A 175 -1.90 -17.30 -3.89
C ASP A 175 -1.69 -16.29 -2.73
N VAL A 176 -0.43 -15.99 -2.44
CA VAL A 176 -0.05 -14.99 -1.44
C VAL A 176 0.29 -13.68 -2.14
N TYR A 177 -0.42 -12.62 -1.76
CA TYR A 177 -0.23 -11.28 -2.31
C TYR A 177 0.43 -10.38 -1.26
N GLU A 178 1.39 -9.57 -1.70
CA GLU A 178 2.12 -8.62 -0.86
C GLU A 178 1.72 -7.19 -1.21
N ILE A 179 1.37 -6.40 -0.19
CA ILE A 179 0.96 -5.00 -0.33
C ILE A 179 1.69 -4.16 0.71
N ALA A 180 2.25 -3.05 0.25
CA ALA A 180 2.84 -2.03 1.11
C ALA A 180 1.82 -0.94 1.44
N VAL A 181 1.84 -0.48 2.69
CA VAL A 181 1.10 0.72 3.11
C VAL A 181 1.94 1.95 2.81
N LEU A 182 1.48 2.82 1.90
CA LEU A 182 2.18 4.06 1.56
C LEU A 182 1.80 5.21 2.48
N GLU A 183 0.51 5.41 2.71
CA GLU A 183 -0.01 6.54 3.47
C GLU A 183 -1.27 6.12 4.23
N VAL A 184 -1.46 6.70 5.42
CA VAL A 184 -2.67 6.50 6.25
C VAL A 184 -3.19 7.86 6.71
N LYS A 185 -4.50 7.97 6.90
CA LYS A 185 -5.14 9.11 7.57
C LYS A 185 -6.10 8.61 8.64
N PRO A 186 -6.16 9.25 9.82
CA PRO A 186 -5.39 10.42 10.24
C PRO A 186 -3.92 10.06 10.54
N ASP A 187 -3.00 10.83 9.97
CA ASP A 187 -1.57 10.68 10.27
C ASP A 187 -1.26 11.34 11.61
N ARG A 188 -1.00 10.52 12.63
CA ARG A 188 -0.61 10.96 13.98
C ARG A 188 0.83 10.54 14.27
N GLU A 189 1.32 10.84 15.46
CA GLU A 189 2.71 10.61 15.90
C GLU A 189 3.26 9.19 15.65
N ARG A 190 2.39 8.18 15.53
CA ARG A 190 2.77 6.77 15.36
C ARG A 190 2.68 6.27 13.92
N HIS A 191 2.24 7.11 12.98
CA HIS A 191 2.00 6.75 11.57
C HIS A 191 1.22 5.44 11.42
N ALA A 192 0.26 5.20 12.31
CA ALA A 192 -0.48 3.95 12.42
C ALA A 192 -1.95 4.23 12.72
N ILE A 193 -2.81 3.38 12.16
CA ILE A 193 -4.26 3.47 12.29
C ILE A 193 -4.84 2.15 12.77
N SER A 194 -5.94 2.23 13.52
CA SER A 194 -6.79 1.07 13.81
C SER A 194 -7.75 0.87 12.63
N VAL A 195 -7.83 -0.36 12.15
CA VAL A 195 -8.68 -0.78 11.01
C VAL A 195 -9.90 -1.57 11.50
N GLN A 196 -9.93 -1.90 12.78
CA GLN A 196 -10.97 -2.72 13.36
C GLN A 196 -12.30 -1.97 13.48
N GLU A 197 -13.35 -2.52 12.87
CA GLU A 197 -14.72 -1.99 12.91
C GLU A 197 -14.86 -0.56 12.34
N THR A 198 -13.97 -0.18 11.42
CA THR A 198 -13.97 1.15 10.78
C THR A 198 -14.16 1.05 9.28
N ASP A 199 -14.98 1.94 8.72
CA ASP A 199 -15.10 2.13 7.28
C ASP A 199 -13.88 2.92 6.78
N LEU A 200 -12.98 2.24 6.06
CA LEU A 200 -11.78 2.84 5.47
C LEU A 200 -11.95 3.05 3.97
N GLU A 201 -11.62 4.25 3.50
CA GLU A 201 -11.44 4.50 2.08
C GLU A 201 -10.08 3.95 1.63
N VAL A 202 -10.10 2.97 0.72
CA VAL A 202 -8.90 2.35 0.16
C VAL A 202 -8.62 2.92 -1.23
N ASP A 203 -7.43 3.50 -1.40
CA ASP A 203 -6.89 3.96 -2.68
C ASP A 203 -5.68 3.11 -3.09
N PHE A 204 -5.53 2.90 -4.41
CA PHE A 204 -4.48 2.07 -4.97
C PHE A 204 -3.46 2.91 -5.71
N ALA A 205 -2.22 2.84 -5.26
CA ALA A 205 -1.08 3.34 -6.00
C ALA A 205 -0.64 2.34 -7.08
N PRO A 206 -0.04 2.81 -8.19
CA PRO A 206 0.54 1.93 -9.18
C PRO A 206 1.61 1.01 -8.55
N PRO A 207 1.67 -0.28 -8.94
CA PRO A 207 2.62 -1.22 -8.37
C PRO A 207 4.07 -0.85 -8.70
N VAL A 208 4.99 -1.28 -7.84
CA VAL A 208 6.42 -1.00 -8.00
C VAL A 208 6.92 -1.62 -9.32
N GLY A 209 7.46 -0.80 -10.22
CA GLY A 209 8.01 -1.27 -11.50
C GLY A 209 7.05 -1.26 -12.70
N TYR A 210 5.81 -0.76 -12.56
CA TYR A 210 4.95 -0.52 -13.72
C TYR A 210 5.51 0.64 -14.56
N GLN A 211 6.17 0.33 -15.68
CA GLN A 211 6.26 1.27 -16.78
C GLN A 211 4.93 1.23 -17.52
N GLU A 212 4.17 2.32 -17.42
CA GLU A 212 3.04 2.54 -18.32
C GLU A 212 3.55 2.33 -19.75
N PRO A 213 3.00 1.39 -20.53
CA PRO A 213 3.41 1.25 -21.91
C PRO A 213 3.13 2.60 -22.54
N SER A 214 4.20 3.32 -22.87
CA SER A 214 4.10 4.63 -23.47
C SER A 214 3.22 4.46 -24.68
N LYS A 215 1.98 4.93 -24.60
CA LYS A 215 1.18 5.13 -25.80
C LYS A 215 1.98 6.15 -26.58
N THR A 216 2.77 5.68 -27.55
CA THR A 216 3.36 6.52 -28.59
C THR A 216 2.17 7.11 -29.32
N SER A 217 1.62 8.16 -28.73
CA SER A 217 0.58 9.00 -29.27
C SER A 217 1.30 9.90 -30.25
N GLY A 218 1.85 9.28 -31.30
CA GLY A 218 2.43 9.92 -32.47
C GLY A 218 1.33 10.47 -33.38
N THR A 219 0.23 10.97 -32.80
CA THR A 219 -0.68 11.85 -33.51
C THR A 219 -0.06 13.23 -33.45
N SER A 220 0.95 13.43 -34.28
CA SER A 220 1.43 14.75 -34.68
C SER A 220 0.27 15.43 -35.42
N THR A 221 -0.67 16.03 -34.71
CA THR A 221 -1.55 17.05 -35.30
C THR A 221 -0.71 18.31 -35.47
N PRO A 222 -0.43 18.77 -36.71
CA PRO A 222 0.22 20.06 -36.90
C PRO A 222 -0.74 21.14 -36.41
N ARG A 223 -0.25 21.90 -35.42
CA ARG A 223 -0.90 23.11 -34.89
C ARG A 223 -1.16 24.07 -36.05
N SER A 224 -2.42 24.30 -36.40
CA SER A 224 -2.85 25.30 -37.37
C SER A 224 -2.56 26.71 -36.82
N ILE A 225 -1.40 27.26 -37.21
CA ILE A 225 -1.14 28.71 -37.10
C ILE A 225 -1.64 29.34 -38.40
N GLY A 226 -2.61 30.24 -38.26
CA GLY A 226 -3.27 30.91 -39.36
C GLY A 226 -2.39 31.90 -40.13
N SER A 227 -2.81 32.10 -41.38
CA SER A 227 -2.69 33.29 -42.22
C SER A 227 -1.37 34.07 -42.23
N ALA A 228 -0.57 33.80 -43.27
CA ALA A 228 0.00 34.87 -44.11
C ALA A 228 0.47 34.30 -45.46
N MET A 229 0.21 35.07 -46.52
CA MET A 229 0.80 34.99 -47.88
C MET A 229 0.07 34.13 -48.92
N ALA A 230 -0.69 34.86 -49.72
CA ALA A 230 -1.05 34.53 -51.08
C ALA A 230 0.19 34.27 -51.95
N GLY A 231 0.10 33.29 -52.86
CA GLY A 231 1.07 33.16 -53.94
C GLY A 231 1.05 31.82 -54.68
N LYS A 232 0.35 31.79 -55.82
CA LYS A 232 0.44 30.82 -56.93
C LYS A 232 0.01 29.38 -56.67
N GLY A 233 -0.87 28.92 -57.56
CA GLY A 233 -1.57 27.65 -57.44
C GLY A 233 -0.74 26.41 -57.79
N GLY A 234 -1.18 25.32 -57.19
CA GLY A 234 -0.81 23.94 -57.51
C GLY A 234 -1.75 23.02 -56.74
N MET A 235 -2.49 22.17 -57.44
CA MET A 235 -3.35 21.16 -56.82
C MET A 235 -2.47 20.13 -56.10
N MET A 236 -2.36 20.23 -54.77
CA MET A 236 -1.71 19.20 -53.95
C MET A 236 -2.72 18.10 -53.63
N HIS A 237 -2.55 16.95 -54.26
CA HIS A 237 -3.25 15.72 -53.86
C HIS A 237 -2.68 15.26 -52.51
N THR A 238 -3.54 15.17 -51.50
CA THR A 238 -3.20 14.64 -50.17
C THR A 238 -3.27 13.12 -50.24
N GLU A 239 -2.12 12.46 -50.42
CA GLU A 239 -2.02 11.01 -50.29
C GLU A 239 -1.85 10.63 -48.81
N GLY A 240 -2.69 9.73 -48.29
CA GLY A 240 -2.59 9.19 -46.94
C GLY A 240 -1.37 8.26 -46.78
N SER A 241 -0.88 8.07 -45.56
CA SER A 241 0.41 7.37 -45.30
C SER A 241 0.49 5.93 -45.84
N MET A 242 -0.65 5.26 -46.02
CA MET A 242 -0.71 3.92 -46.63
C MET A 242 -0.39 3.92 -48.14
N ALA A 243 -0.62 5.02 -48.86
CA ALA A 243 -0.35 5.11 -50.30
C ALA A 243 1.16 5.30 -50.59
N GLN A 244 1.89 5.95 -49.68
CA GLN A 244 3.34 6.12 -49.78
C GLN A 244 4.09 4.80 -49.57
N ALA A 245 3.62 3.91 -48.69
CA ALA A 245 4.27 2.63 -48.42
C ALA A 245 4.25 1.67 -49.62
N ILE A 246 3.29 1.84 -50.54
CA ILE A 246 3.10 0.96 -51.70
C ILE A 246 3.55 1.65 -53.00
N ASN A 247 4.17 2.83 -52.92
CA ASN A 247 4.62 3.61 -54.07
C ASN A 247 3.55 3.67 -55.18
N TYR A 248 2.32 4.06 -54.80
CA TYR A 248 1.13 4.01 -55.66
C TYR A 248 1.33 4.73 -57.00
N SER A 249 2.14 5.79 -57.02
CA SER A 249 2.53 6.53 -58.23
C SER A 249 3.23 5.68 -59.31
N ALA A 250 3.85 4.56 -58.95
CA ALA A 250 4.48 3.63 -59.89
C ALA A 250 3.53 2.55 -60.41
N ILE A 251 2.39 2.32 -59.74
CA ILE A 251 1.40 1.28 -60.07
C ILE A 251 0.17 1.91 -60.74
N ALA A 252 -0.07 3.19 -60.54
CA ALA A 252 -1.17 3.91 -61.15
C ALA A 252 -1.04 3.90 -62.69
N PRO A 253 -2.04 3.38 -63.43
CA PRO A 253 -2.02 3.43 -64.88
C PRO A 253 -2.09 4.90 -65.33
N ASN A 254 -1.10 5.34 -66.10
CA ASN A 254 -1.07 6.68 -66.67
C ASN A 254 -2.40 6.95 -67.40
N SER A 255 -3.02 8.09 -67.08
CA SER A 255 -4.32 8.55 -67.58
C SER A 255 -4.43 8.69 -69.10
N ASN A 256 -3.32 8.56 -69.83
CA ASN A 256 -3.31 8.46 -71.30
C ASN A 256 -3.74 7.09 -71.85
N ALA A 257 -3.75 6.01 -71.06
CA ALA A 257 -4.21 4.71 -71.52
C ALA A 257 -5.75 4.57 -71.48
N ALA A 258 -6.43 5.27 -70.56
CA ALA A 258 -7.88 5.22 -70.42
C ALA A 258 -8.64 5.99 -71.53
N ALA A 259 -8.00 6.99 -72.15
CA ALA A 259 -8.59 7.75 -73.25
C ALA A 259 -8.61 6.98 -74.59
N VAL A 260 -7.73 6.01 -74.78
CA VAL A 260 -7.67 5.21 -76.03
C VAL A 260 -8.73 4.10 -76.05
N GLY A 261 -9.15 3.60 -74.89
CA GLY A 261 -10.20 2.57 -74.78
C GLY A 261 -11.61 3.08 -75.10
N HIS A 262 -11.93 4.34 -74.76
CA HIS A 262 -13.27 4.90 -74.97
C HIS A 262 -13.53 5.41 -76.39
N ALA A 263 -12.49 5.71 -77.17
CA ALA A 263 -12.64 6.19 -78.56
C ALA A 263 -12.92 5.06 -79.58
N LYS A 264 -12.72 3.79 -79.21
CA LYS A 264 -12.94 2.63 -80.11
C LYS A 264 -14.33 1.99 -79.97
N ALA A 265 -15.13 2.40 -78.99
CA ALA A 265 -16.43 1.79 -78.70
C ALA A 265 -17.65 2.63 -79.17
N THR A 266 -17.44 3.84 -79.69
CA THR A 266 -18.54 4.78 -80.02
C THR A 266 -18.73 5.06 -81.52
N SER A 267 -18.00 4.40 -82.42
CA SER A 267 -18.16 4.57 -83.88
C SER A 267 -18.95 3.46 -84.58
N ALA A 268 -19.65 2.57 -83.85
CA ALA A 268 -20.34 1.41 -84.44
C ALA A 268 -21.89 1.49 -84.43
N PHE A 269 -22.50 2.62 -84.04
CA PHE A 269 -23.96 2.72 -84.02
C PHE A 269 -24.49 4.11 -84.43
N THR A 270 -24.17 4.54 -85.66
CA THR A 270 -24.96 5.56 -86.38
C THR A 270 -24.76 5.35 -87.88
N GLY A 271 -25.79 4.91 -88.61
CA GLY A 271 -25.75 4.94 -90.09
C GLY A 271 -26.68 3.95 -90.81
N SER A 272 -27.94 4.36 -90.96
CA SER A 272 -28.83 4.21 -92.12
C SER A 272 -28.85 2.90 -92.94
N GLY A 273 -30.03 2.27 -92.97
CA GLY A 273 -30.40 1.21 -93.90
C GLY A 273 -31.77 0.63 -93.55
#